data_AF-A0A971JP13-F1
#
_entry.id   AF-A0A971JP13-F1
#
_cell.length_a   1.000
_cell.length_b   1.000
_cell.length_c   1.000
_cell.angle_alpha   90.00
_cell.angle_beta   90.00
_cell.angle_gamma   90.00
#
_symmetry.space_group_name_H-M   'P 1'
#
loop_
_entity.id
_entity.type
_entity.pdbx_description
1 polymer ?
#
loop_
_entity_poly.entity_id
_entity_poly.type
_entity_poly.pdbx_seq_one_letter_code
_entity_poly.pdbx_strand_id
1 'polypeptide(L)'
;MPAVEFSLLHKDPDTDARTGVLRLPHGTVETPVFMPVGTQASVKSLDSRELRELGVEILLGNTYHLYLRPGTEVLDAFGGIHRFMQWDRPVLTDSGGFQIFSLSALNKVSEEGVLFRSGLDGSRHFFTPEKSVDIQRSIGADIIMCLDECTEYPARYDRAAVSM
;
A
#
# COMPACT_ATOMS: atom_id res chain seq x y z
N MET A 1 18.59 12.49 -9.06
CA MET A 1 17.60 11.88 -9.97
C MET A 1 16.24 11.99 -9.31
N PRO A 2 15.14 12.27 -10.03
CA PRO A 2 13.82 12.27 -9.41
C PRO A 2 13.55 10.90 -8.77
N ALA A 3 12.92 10.90 -7.60
CA ALA A 3 12.64 9.65 -6.85
C ALA A 3 11.64 8.75 -7.59
N VAL A 4 10.79 9.33 -8.44
CA VAL A 4 9.81 8.64 -9.27
C VAL A 4 9.73 9.33 -10.63
N GLU A 5 9.77 8.57 -11.72
CA GLU A 5 9.59 9.08 -13.09
C GLU A 5 8.68 8.14 -13.88
N PHE A 6 7.68 8.68 -14.58
CA PHE A 6 6.84 7.91 -15.49
C PHE A 6 7.05 8.39 -16.94
N SER A 7 7.32 7.46 -17.84
CA SER A 7 7.43 7.69 -19.28
C SER A 7 6.33 6.96 -20.03
N LEU A 8 5.50 7.68 -20.79
CA LEU A 8 4.55 7.08 -21.73
C LEU A 8 5.31 6.62 -22.97
N LEU A 9 5.25 5.32 -23.30
CA LEU A 9 5.92 4.76 -24.47
C LEU A 9 5.01 4.79 -25.70
N HIS A 10 3.74 4.39 -25.53
CA HIS A 10 2.76 4.37 -26.60
C HIS A 10 1.35 4.51 -26.06
N LYS A 11 0.49 5.16 -26.84
CA LYS A 11 -0.96 5.20 -26.65
C LYS A 11 -1.61 4.63 -27.91
N ASP A 12 -2.53 3.69 -27.72
CA ASP A 12 -3.33 3.16 -28.80
C ASP A 12 -4.19 4.27 -29.43
N PRO A 13 -4.32 4.36 -30.77
CA PRO A 13 -5.05 5.45 -31.42
C PRO A 13 -6.57 5.31 -31.30
N ASP A 14 -7.10 4.10 -31.09
CA ASP A 14 -8.53 3.81 -31.11
C ASP A 14 -9.13 3.66 -29.71
N THR A 15 -8.28 3.53 -28.68
CA THR A 15 -8.68 3.32 -27.28
C THR A 15 -7.88 4.21 -26.31
N ASP A 16 -8.18 4.11 -25.01
CA ASP A 16 -7.40 4.78 -23.94
C ASP A 16 -6.26 3.91 -23.38
N ALA A 17 -5.94 2.79 -24.04
CA ALA A 17 -4.85 1.91 -23.63
C ALA A 17 -3.49 2.61 -23.76
N ARG A 18 -2.62 2.38 -22.78
CA ARG A 18 -1.28 2.97 -22.69
C ARG A 18 -0.29 1.92 -22.25
N THR A 19 0.89 1.96 -22.85
CA THR A 19 2.07 1.31 -22.28
C THR A 19 3.10 2.38 -21.91
N GLY A 20 3.80 2.14 -20.82
CA GLY A 20 4.71 3.10 -20.22
C GLY A 20 5.67 2.43 -19.26
N VAL A 21 6.60 3.20 -18.73
CA VAL A 21 7.64 2.74 -17.82
C VAL A 21 7.67 3.63 -16.60
N LEU A 22 7.60 3.02 -15.42
CA LEU A 22 7.72 3.69 -14.13
C LEU A 22 9.10 3.38 -13.53
N ARG A 23 9.94 4.40 -13.36
CA ARG A 23 11.25 4.29 -12.71
C ARG A 23 11.10 4.67 -11.23
N LEU A 24 11.50 3.75 -10.37
CA LEU A 24 11.41 3.82 -8.91
C LEU A 24 12.78 3.59 -8.27
N PRO A 25 12.96 3.91 -6.98
CA PRO A 25 14.24 3.75 -6.29
C PRO A 25 14.81 2.32 -6.38
N HIS A 26 13.95 1.29 -6.26
CA HIS A 26 14.37 -0.12 -6.30
C HIS A 26 14.18 -0.81 -7.65
N GLY A 27 13.86 -0.10 -8.73
CA GLY A 27 13.75 -0.73 -10.05
C GLY A 27 12.86 -0.01 -11.04
N THR A 28 12.64 -0.68 -12.16
CA THR A 28 11.75 -0.19 -13.23
C THR A 28 10.57 -1.14 -13.36
N VAL A 29 9.39 -0.59 -13.65
CA VAL A 29 8.14 -1.32 -13.82
C VAL A 29 7.52 -0.95 -15.17
N GLU A 30 7.28 -1.95 -16.01
CA GLU A 30 6.52 -1.79 -17.25
C GLU A 30 5.02 -1.71 -16.95
N THR A 31 4.30 -0.83 -17.63
CA THR A 31 2.86 -0.64 -17.46
C THR A 31 2.12 -0.99 -18.77
N PRO A 32 0.91 -1.57 -18.70
CA PRO A 32 0.10 -1.86 -17.51
C PRO A 32 0.67 -3.02 -16.67
N VAL A 33 0.61 -2.90 -15.34
CA VAL A 33 1.17 -3.87 -14.40
C VAL A 33 0.12 -4.44 -13.47
N PHE A 34 0.24 -5.73 -13.14
CA PHE A 34 -0.49 -6.36 -12.05
C PHE A 34 0.43 -6.52 -10.83
N MET A 35 -0.06 -6.14 -9.65
CA MET A 35 0.71 -6.19 -8.40
C MET A 35 0.19 -7.32 -7.49
N PRO A 36 0.97 -8.41 -7.27
CA PRO A 36 0.65 -9.38 -6.24
C PRO A 36 0.66 -8.74 -4.84
N VAL A 37 -0.25 -9.20 -3.97
CA VAL A 37 -0.42 -8.64 -2.62
C VAL A 37 0.41 -9.41 -1.60
N GLY A 38 1.36 -8.70 -0.98
CA GLY A 38 2.20 -9.14 0.13
C GLY A 38 1.65 -8.70 1.48
N THR A 39 0.63 -9.39 2.00
CA THR A 39 -0.13 -8.96 3.20
C THR A 39 0.73 -8.79 4.46
N GLN A 40 1.68 -9.68 4.70
CA GLN A 40 2.58 -9.64 5.87
C GLN A 40 4.03 -9.77 5.40
N ALA A 41 4.45 -8.85 4.53
CA ALA A 41 5.75 -8.87 3.87
C ALA A 41 6.04 -10.21 3.15
N SER A 42 4.99 -10.87 2.67
CA SER A 42 5.08 -12.13 1.94
C SER A 42 3.85 -12.29 1.05
N VAL A 43 4.06 -12.74 -0.19
CA VAL A 43 2.97 -13.24 -1.03
C VAL A 43 2.69 -14.66 -0.56
N LYS A 44 1.43 -14.97 -0.26
CA LYS A 44 1.08 -16.27 0.29
C LYS A 44 1.53 -17.38 -0.67
N SER A 45 2.13 -18.42 -0.09
CA SER A 45 2.67 -19.61 -0.78
C SER A 45 3.81 -19.40 -1.79
N LEU A 46 4.35 -18.19 -1.95
CA LEU A 46 5.44 -17.93 -2.89
C LEU A 46 6.62 -17.24 -2.19
N ASP A 47 7.83 -17.73 -2.44
CA ASP A 47 9.05 -17.06 -2.03
C ASP A 47 9.46 -15.94 -3.02
N SER A 48 10.34 -15.04 -2.57
CA SER A 48 10.77 -13.90 -3.38
C SER A 48 11.53 -14.30 -4.66
N ARG A 49 12.11 -15.50 -4.73
CA ARG A 49 12.76 -16.01 -5.95
C ARG A 49 11.71 -16.45 -6.96
N GLU A 50 10.69 -17.19 -6.52
CA GLU A 50 9.58 -17.61 -7.39
C GLU A 50 8.89 -16.39 -8.02
N LEU A 51 8.65 -15.34 -7.24
CA LEU A 51 8.08 -14.08 -7.76
C LEU A 51 8.98 -13.43 -8.82
N ARG A 52 10.31 -13.45 -8.64
CA ARG A 52 11.25 -12.93 -9.64
C ARG A 52 11.24 -13.77 -10.92
N GLU A 53 11.20 -15.10 -10.80
CA GLU A 53 11.13 -16.04 -11.92
C GLU A 53 9.84 -15.88 -12.73
N LEU A 54 8.73 -15.55 -12.05
CA LEU A 54 7.46 -15.20 -12.68
C LEU A 54 7.44 -13.81 -13.33
N GLY A 55 8.53 -13.04 -13.24
CA GLY A 55 8.62 -11.71 -13.83
C GLY A 55 7.88 -10.62 -13.05
N VAL A 56 7.56 -10.83 -11.77
CA VAL A 56 6.88 -9.80 -10.96
C VAL A 56 7.80 -8.61 -10.73
N GLU A 57 7.40 -7.43 -11.17
CA GLU A 57 8.25 -6.23 -11.07
C GLU A 57 7.97 -5.41 -9.81
N ILE A 58 6.76 -5.48 -9.27
CA ILE A 58 6.34 -4.68 -8.12
C ILE A 58 5.31 -5.45 -7.28
N LEU A 59 5.37 -5.25 -5.95
CA LEU A 59 4.43 -5.84 -5.00
C LEU A 59 3.60 -4.76 -4.30
N LEU A 60 2.40 -5.14 -3.85
CA LEU A 60 1.61 -4.35 -2.91
C LEU A 60 1.81 -4.87 -1.48
N GLY A 61 2.41 -4.07 -0.60
CA GLY A 61 2.48 -4.30 0.84
C GLY A 61 1.27 -3.71 1.55
N ASN A 62 0.74 -4.44 2.54
CA ASN A 62 -0.39 -3.95 3.32
C ASN A 62 0.06 -3.23 4.60
N THR A 63 -0.15 -1.91 4.67
CA THR A 63 0.28 -1.08 5.79
C THR A 63 -0.40 -1.46 7.09
N TYR A 64 -1.70 -1.75 7.08
CA TYR A 64 -2.45 -2.13 8.28
C TYR A 64 -1.85 -3.38 8.94
N HIS A 65 -1.59 -4.43 8.16
CA HIS A 65 -1.03 -5.67 8.68
C HIS A 65 0.42 -5.50 9.12
N LEU A 66 1.25 -4.85 8.31
CA LEU A 66 2.67 -4.61 8.64
C LEU A 66 2.84 -3.77 9.90
N TYR A 67 1.99 -2.76 10.09
CA TYR A 67 1.96 -1.91 11.28
C TYR A 67 1.61 -2.70 12.55
N LEU A 68 0.60 -3.58 12.48
CA LEU A 68 0.19 -4.36 13.65
C LEU A 68 1.14 -5.53 13.93
N ARG A 69 1.68 -6.16 12.88
CA ARG A 69 2.64 -7.25 12.97
C ARG A 69 3.43 -7.37 11.65
N PRO A 70 4.76 -7.19 11.67
CA PRO A 70 5.64 -7.23 12.84
C PRO A 70 5.74 -5.91 13.63
N GLY A 71 5.24 -4.80 13.09
CA GLY A 71 5.45 -3.45 13.62
C GLY A 71 6.61 -2.72 12.97
N THR A 72 6.53 -1.39 12.95
CA THR A 72 7.51 -0.51 12.32
C THR A 72 8.89 -0.63 12.95
N GLU A 73 8.98 -0.79 14.28
CA GLU A 73 10.26 -0.96 14.99
C GLU A 73 11.07 -2.17 14.49
N VAL A 74 10.38 -3.28 14.19
CA VAL A 74 11.01 -4.47 13.63
C VAL A 74 11.44 -4.24 12.19
N LEU A 75 10.59 -3.60 11.38
CA LEU A 75 10.95 -3.28 9.99
C LEU A 75 12.17 -2.34 9.93
N ASP A 76 12.20 -1.31 10.76
CA ASP A 76 13.33 -0.38 10.88
C ASP A 76 14.62 -1.13 11.28
N ALA A 77 14.54 -2.06 12.25
CA ALA A 77 15.68 -2.86 12.68
C ALA A 77 16.25 -3.75 11.56
N PHE A 78 15.41 -4.20 10.62
CA PHE A 78 15.84 -4.93 9.42
C PHE A 78 16.27 -4.02 8.26
N GLY A 79 16.07 -2.70 8.39
CA GLY A 79 16.37 -1.72 7.35
C GLY A 79 15.29 -1.63 6.27
N GLY A 80 14.02 -1.79 6.65
CA GLY A 80 12.84 -1.68 5.79
C GLY A 80 12.33 -2.99 5.24
N ILE A 81 11.17 -2.93 4.56
CA ILE A 81 10.42 -4.08 4.07
C ILE A 81 11.22 -4.91 3.08
N HIS A 82 11.96 -4.28 2.17
CA HIS A 82 12.76 -4.93 1.14
C HIS A 82 13.74 -5.95 1.73
N ARG A 83 14.49 -5.54 2.76
CA ARG A 83 15.43 -6.42 3.47
C ARG A 83 14.72 -7.47 4.30
N PHE A 84 13.62 -7.09 4.97
CA PHE A 84 12.82 -8.00 5.78
C PHE A 84 12.26 -9.18 4.96
N MET A 85 11.79 -8.93 3.74
CA MET A 85 11.21 -9.96 2.86
C MET A 85 12.14 -10.50 1.76
N GLN A 86 13.40 -10.06 1.73
CA GLN A 86 14.37 -10.39 0.68
C GLN A 86 13.84 -10.08 -0.75
N TRP A 87 13.19 -8.94 -0.89
CA TRP A 87 12.65 -8.41 -2.14
C TRP A 87 13.39 -7.14 -2.53
N ASP A 88 14.12 -7.23 -3.63
CA ASP A 88 15.04 -6.20 -4.14
C ASP A 88 14.42 -5.34 -5.26
N ARG A 89 13.12 -5.51 -5.53
CA ARG A 89 12.36 -4.75 -6.52
C ARG A 89 11.34 -3.83 -5.83
N PRO A 90 10.64 -2.95 -6.59
CA PRO A 90 9.72 -2.00 -5.99
C PRO A 90 8.59 -2.59 -5.13
N VAL A 91 8.17 -1.82 -4.14
CA VAL A 91 6.99 -2.06 -3.30
C VAL A 91 6.12 -0.81 -3.24
N LEU A 92 4.83 -0.99 -3.49
CA LEU A 92 3.79 -0.02 -3.17
C LEU A 92 3.14 -0.40 -1.84
N THR A 93 2.90 0.56 -0.94
CA THR A 93 2.07 0.32 0.25
C THR A 93 0.74 1.02 0.14
N ASP A 94 -0.34 0.33 0.50
CA ASP A 94 -1.63 0.99 0.72
C ASP A 94 -1.59 1.87 1.98
N SER A 95 -2.59 2.72 2.17
CA SER A 95 -2.63 3.63 3.34
C SER A 95 -3.04 2.92 4.64
N GLY A 96 -3.58 1.71 4.53
CA GLY A 96 -4.25 0.97 5.59
C GLY A 96 -5.70 1.42 5.85
N GLY A 97 -6.16 2.51 5.22
CA GLY A 97 -7.51 3.06 5.40
C GLY A 97 -8.58 2.02 5.12
N PHE A 98 -8.57 1.42 3.92
CA PHE A 98 -9.56 0.43 3.50
C PHE A 98 -9.74 -0.72 4.49
N GLN A 99 -8.66 -1.29 5.03
CA GLN A 99 -8.71 -2.39 6.00
C GLN A 99 -9.28 -1.92 7.34
N ILE A 100 -8.95 -0.70 7.75
CA ILE A 100 -9.58 -0.09 8.92
C ILE A 100 -11.09 -0.03 8.70
N PHE A 101 -11.56 0.63 7.62
CA PHE A 101 -12.99 0.82 7.36
C PHE A 101 -13.77 -0.49 7.15
N SER A 102 -13.16 -1.50 6.52
CA SER A 102 -13.83 -2.77 6.21
C SER A 102 -13.90 -3.76 7.39
N LEU A 103 -12.93 -3.73 8.32
CA LEU A 103 -12.80 -4.79 9.34
C LEU A 103 -13.49 -4.48 10.67
N SER A 104 -14.00 -3.27 10.92
CA SER A 104 -14.45 -2.90 12.25
C SER A 104 -15.72 -2.03 12.25
N ALA A 105 -16.82 -2.65 12.69
CA ALA A 105 -18.05 -1.95 13.08
C ALA A 105 -17.85 -0.98 14.27
N LEU A 106 -16.65 -0.95 14.87
CA LEU A 106 -16.30 -0.16 16.06
C LEU A 106 -15.39 1.02 15.74
N ASN A 107 -15.22 1.38 14.47
CA ASN A 107 -14.41 2.52 14.09
C ASN A 107 -15.11 3.84 14.41
N LYS A 108 -14.32 4.81 14.84
CA LYS A 108 -14.75 6.21 14.91
C LYS A 108 -13.92 7.01 13.93
N VAL A 109 -14.59 7.52 12.91
CA VAL A 109 -14.02 8.39 11.88
C VAL A 109 -14.25 9.83 12.29
N SER A 110 -13.21 10.64 12.17
CA SER A 110 -13.22 12.08 12.41
C SER A 110 -12.30 12.75 11.39
N GLU A 111 -12.41 14.07 11.24
CA GLU A 111 -11.52 14.85 10.36
C GLU A 111 -10.03 14.64 10.70
N GLU A 112 -9.72 14.47 11.99
CA GLU A 112 -8.35 14.24 12.49
C GLU A 112 -7.80 12.85 12.14
N GLY A 113 -8.68 11.89 11.84
CA GLY A 113 -8.29 10.51 11.56
C GLY A 113 -9.28 9.46 12.05
N VAL A 114 -8.81 8.21 12.09
CA VAL A 114 -9.64 7.04 12.40
C VAL A 114 -9.13 6.33 13.64
N LEU A 115 -10.01 6.18 14.62
CA LEU A 115 -9.80 5.33 15.79
C LEU A 115 -10.35 3.94 15.50
N PHE A 116 -9.52 2.92 15.66
CA PHE A 116 -9.91 1.52 15.49
C PHE A 116 -9.36 0.63 16.60
N ARG A 117 -9.88 -0.60 16.67
CA ARG A 117 -9.32 -1.66 17.52
C ARG A 117 -8.66 -2.71 16.65
N SER A 118 -7.46 -3.10 17.02
CA SER A 118 -6.73 -4.21 16.41
C SER A 118 -7.54 -5.49 16.50
N GLY A 119 -7.76 -6.16 15.37
CA GLY A 119 -8.36 -7.49 15.33
C GLY A 119 -7.44 -8.59 15.89
N LEU A 120 -6.16 -8.30 16.14
CA LEU A 120 -5.19 -9.28 16.66
C LEU A 120 -5.25 -9.42 18.18
N ASP A 121 -5.41 -8.31 18.90
CA ASP A 121 -5.28 -8.25 20.36
C ASP A 121 -6.27 -7.28 21.04
N GLY A 122 -7.10 -6.57 20.27
CA GLY A 122 -8.08 -5.62 20.79
C GLY A 122 -7.53 -4.27 21.24
N SER A 123 -6.22 -4.04 21.06
CA SER A 123 -5.57 -2.75 21.38
C SER A 123 -6.15 -1.61 20.53
N ARG A 124 -6.13 -0.38 21.07
CA ARG A 124 -6.70 0.80 20.39
C ARG A 124 -5.61 1.56 19.66
N HIS A 125 -5.89 1.91 18.41
CA HIS A 125 -4.98 2.67 17.57
C HIS A 125 -5.71 3.83 16.91
N PHE A 126 -4.99 4.95 16.78
CA PHE A 126 -5.46 6.13 16.06
C PHE A 126 -4.55 6.37 14.86
N PHE A 127 -5.13 6.44 13.66
CA PHE A 127 -4.45 6.70 12.39
C PHE A 127 -4.87 8.06 11.85
N THR A 128 -3.89 8.94 11.70
CA THR A 128 -4.03 10.22 10.99
C THR A 128 -3.35 10.11 9.62
N PRO A 129 -3.61 11.03 8.68
CA PRO A 129 -2.87 11.08 7.41
C PRO A 129 -1.35 11.13 7.61
N GLU A 130 -0.85 11.95 8.55
CA GLU A 130 0.57 12.09 8.87
C GLU A 130 1.14 10.76 9.38
N LYS A 131 0.42 10.12 10.30
CA LYS A 131 0.86 8.84 10.86
C LYS A 131 0.90 7.74 9.79
N SER A 132 -0.07 7.72 8.86
CA SER A 132 -0.05 6.78 7.74
C SER A 132 1.19 6.98 6.86
N VAL A 133 1.56 8.24 6.57
CA VAL A 133 2.79 8.56 5.83
C VAL A 133 4.04 8.13 6.60
N ASP A 134 4.11 8.42 7.91
CA ASP A 134 5.26 8.06 8.74
C ASP A 134 5.45 6.54 8.85
N ILE A 135 4.35 5.79 8.99
CA ILE A 135 4.37 4.33 8.98
C ILE A 135 4.89 3.81 7.64
N GLN A 136 4.36 4.31 6.52
CA GLN A 136 4.79 3.87 5.18
C GLN A 136 6.25 4.21 4.89
N ARG A 137 6.75 5.35 5.42
CA ARG A 137 8.18 5.71 5.38
C ARG A 137 9.05 4.75 6.17
N SER A 138 8.61 4.34 7.37
CA SER A 138 9.31 3.34 8.19
C SER A 138 9.27 1.94 7.55
N ILE A 139 8.14 1.56 6.94
CA ILE A 139 8.05 0.36 6.10
C ILE A 139 9.09 0.44 4.97
N GLY A 140 9.33 1.64 4.41
CA GLY A 140 10.36 1.87 3.42
C GLY A 140 9.93 1.52 2.00
N ALA A 141 8.66 1.79 1.66
CA ALA A 141 8.10 1.54 0.33
C ALA A 141 8.52 2.59 -0.71
N ASP A 142 8.52 2.20 -1.99
CA ASP A 142 8.82 3.08 -3.13
C ASP A 142 7.64 3.99 -3.50
N ILE A 143 6.43 3.48 -3.36
CA ILE A 143 5.18 4.20 -3.59
C ILE A 143 4.34 4.11 -2.33
N ILE A 144 3.88 5.26 -1.84
CA ILE A 144 3.03 5.35 -0.66
C ILE A 144 1.68 5.93 -1.06
N MET A 145 0.60 5.37 -0.52
CA MET A 145 -0.75 5.82 -0.79
C MET A 145 -1.22 6.79 0.29
N CYS A 146 -1.97 7.83 -0.12
CA CYS A 146 -2.60 8.73 0.84
C CYS A 146 -3.70 8.00 1.62
N LEU A 147 -3.87 8.37 2.89
CA LEU A 147 -5.00 7.90 3.68
C LEU A 147 -6.29 8.54 3.14
N ASP A 148 -7.28 7.71 2.87
CA ASP A 148 -8.56 8.04 2.24
C ASP A 148 -9.73 7.41 3.02
N GLU A 149 -10.94 7.93 2.85
CA GLU A 149 -12.16 7.31 3.37
C GLU A 149 -12.88 6.53 2.26
N CYS A 150 -12.93 5.20 2.40
CA CYS A 150 -13.65 4.39 1.43
C CYS A 150 -15.17 4.54 1.62
N THR A 151 -15.82 5.34 0.77
CA THR A 151 -17.28 5.48 0.76
C THR A 151 -17.94 4.14 0.44
N GLU A 152 -18.94 3.76 1.25
CA GLU A 152 -19.75 2.56 1.03
C GLU A 152 -20.49 2.58 -0.32
N TYR A 153 -20.73 1.38 -0.88
CA TYR A 153 -21.53 1.22 -2.10
C TYR A 153 -22.63 0.18 -1.88
N PRO A 154 -23.92 0.52 -2.11
CA PRO A 154 -24.41 1.83 -2.53
C PRO A 154 -24.42 2.88 -1.39
N ALA A 155 -24.14 4.14 -1.70
CA ALA A 155 -24.30 5.28 -0.79
C ALA A 155 -25.29 6.31 -1.35
N ARG A 156 -25.92 7.08 -0.46
CA ARG A 156 -26.67 8.27 -0.87
C ARG A 156 -25.70 9.36 -1.35
N TYR A 157 -26.18 10.23 -2.25
CA TYR A 157 -25.39 11.33 -2.79
C TYR A 157 -24.82 12.26 -1.71
N ASP A 158 -25.65 12.65 -0.73
CA ASP A 158 -25.23 13.52 0.37
C ASP A 158 -24.11 12.88 1.22
N ARG A 159 -24.16 11.57 1.43
CA ARG A 159 -23.07 10.84 2.11
C ARG A 159 -21.81 10.78 1.26
N ALA A 160 -21.93 10.47 -0.02
CA ALA A 160 -20.79 10.39 -0.93
C ALA A 160 -20.10 11.74 -1.12
N ALA A 161 -20.86 12.84 -1.17
CA ALA A 161 -20.33 14.19 -1.37
C ALA A 161 -19.52 14.73 -0.17
N VAL A 162 -19.71 14.16 1.04
CA VAL A 162 -18.98 14.56 2.25
C VAL A 162 -17.95 13.53 2.72
N SER A 163 -17.77 12.43 1.99
CA SER A 163 -16.70 11.46 2.26
C SER A 163 -15.35 12.10 1.95
N MET A 164 -14.35 11.80 2.78
CA MET A 164 -12.98 12.35 2.64
C MET A 164 -12.15 11.63 1.59
#